data_AF-A0A3S1BZX5-F1
#
_entry.id   AF-A0A3S1BZX5-F1
#
_cell.length_a   1.000
_cell.length_b   1.000
_cell.length_c   1.000
_cell.angle_alpha   90.00
_cell.angle_beta   90.00
_cell.angle_gamma   90.00
#
_symmetry.space_group_name_H-M   'P 1'
#
loop_
_entity.id
_entity.type
_entity.pdbx_description
1 polymer ?
#
loop_
_entity_poly.entity_id
_entity_poly.type
_entity_poly.pdbx_seq_one_letter_code
_entity_poly.pdbx_strand_id
1 'polypeptide(L)' 'MNLSSRLTFEPFRIWWTINKGPKMDLTKETSFSPQTASKIWKDRFPVRSDVIETICSEYGLSIEQVIRYKKEGE' A
#
# COMPACT_ATOMS: atom_id res chain seq x y z
N MET A 1 -10.33 5.97 -19.06
CA MET A 1 -10.92 6.70 -17.93
C MET A 1 -10.06 6.46 -16.70
N ASN A 2 -9.42 7.48 -16.14
CA ASN A 2 -8.64 7.35 -14.91
C ASN A 2 -9.59 7.68 -13.75
N LEU A 3 -10.30 6.67 -13.25
CA LEU A 3 -11.09 6.81 -12.03
C LEU A 3 -10.11 6.89 -10.86
N SER A 4 -9.89 8.09 -10.34
CA SER A 4 -9.16 8.26 -9.08
C SER A 4 -9.89 7.47 -8.00
N SER A 5 -9.26 6.39 -7.54
CA SER A 5 -9.79 5.59 -6.44
C SER A 5 -9.97 6.46 -5.21
N ARG A 6 -11.10 6.27 -4.51
CA ARG A 6 -11.31 6.86 -3.17
C ARG A 6 -10.48 6.16 -2.10
N LEU A 7 -9.81 5.05 -2.41
CA LEU A 7 -8.91 4.36 -1.49
C LEU A 7 -7.47 4.87 -1.62
N THR A 8 -6.71 4.76 -0.54
CA THR A 8 -5.29 5.09 -0.47
C THR A 8 -4.54 4.10 0.42
N PHE A 9 -3.32 3.75 0.03
CA PHE A 9 -2.33 3.01 0.82
C PHE A 9 -1.44 3.93 1.67
N GLU A 10 -1.82 5.19 1.84
CA GLU A 10 -1.07 6.15 2.64
C GLU A 10 -0.74 5.67 4.06
N PRO A 11 -1.66 5.05 4.84
CA PRO A 11 -1.32 4.52 6.16
C PRO A 11 -0.14 3.54 6.10
N PHE A 12 -0.17 2.60 5.15
CA PHE A 12 0.92 1.67 4.93
C PHE A 12 2.22 2.37 4.53
N ARG A 13 2.16 3.34 3.60
CA ARG A 13 3.37 4.06 3.16
C ARG A 13 4.03 4.85 4.29
N ILE A 14 3.23 5.47 5.15
CA ILE A 14 3.72 6.17 6.34
C ILE A 14 4.37 5.16 7.29
N TRP A 15 3.68 4.07 7.61
CA TRP A 15 4.22 3.02 8.47
C TRP A 15 5.53 2.45 7.92
N TRP A 16 5.59 2.16 6.61
CA TRP A 16 6.77 1.64 5.93
C TRP A 16 7.95 2.60 6.05
N THR A 17 7.73 3.87 5.75
CA THR A 17 8.78 4.90 5.77
C THR A 17 9.38 5.06 7.17
N ILE A 18 8.56 4.91 8.21
CA ILE A 18 8.99 5.00 9.61
C ILE A 18 9.74 3.73 10.07
N ASN A 19 9.26 2.53 9.70
CA ASN A 19 9.73 1.27 10.31
C ASN A 19 10.71 0.46 9.44
N LYS A 20 10.68 0.64 8.13
CA LYS A 20 11.40 -0.20 7.16
C LYS A 20 12.36 0.59 6.28
N GLY A 21 12.02 1.83 5.94
CA GLY A 21 12.90 2.74 5.21
C GLY A 21 12.38 3.09 3.81
N PRO A 22 13.25 3.25 2.80
CA PRO A 22 12.85 3.82 1.52
C PRO A 22 11.99 2.85 0.69
N LYS A 23 11.19 3.43 -0.22
CA LYS A 23 10.32 2.70 -1.17
C LYS A 23 11.00 1.53 -1.88
N MET A 24 12.26 1.72 -2.30
CA MET A 24 12.98 0.74 -3.13
C MET A 24 13.22 -0.59 -2.42
N ASP A 25 13.12 -0.60 -1.09
CA ASP A 25 13.33 -1.80 -0.29
C ASP A 25 12.03 -2.61 -0.13
N LEU A 26 10.87 -2.04 -0.48
CA LEU A 26 9.59 -2.77 -0.47
C LEU A 26 9.65 -3.99 -1.39
N THR A 27 10.20 -3.86 -2.59
CA THR A 27 10.35 -4.98 -3.54
C THR A 27 11.46 -5.96 -3.16
N LYS A 28 12.30 -5.63 -2.17
CA LYS A 28 13.36 -6.52 -1.68
C LYS A 28 12.90 -7.35 -0.48
N GLU A 29 12.06 -6.77 0.38
CA GLU A 29 11.55 -7.45 1.57
C GLU A 29 10.22 -8.18 1.32
N THR A 30 9.42 -7.74 0.35
CA THR A 30 8.15 -8.41 0.01
C THR A 30 8.31 -9.26 -1.24
N SER A 31 7.43 -10.26 -1.37
CA SER A 31 7.27 -11.04 -2.61
C SER A 31 6.52 -10.27 -3.72
N PHE A 32 6.26 -8.97 -3.54
CA PHE A 32 5.51 -8.18 -4.50
C PHE A 32 6.32 -7.86 -5.75
N SER A 33 5.66 -8.03 -6.90
CA SER A 33 6.20 -7.55 -8.17
C SER A 33 6.47 -6.03 -8.11
N PRO A 34 7.45 -5.52 -8.87
CA PRO A 34 7.69 -4.07 -8.99
C PRO A 34 6.44 -3.30 -9.41
N GLN A 35 5.55 -3.91 -10.20
CA GLN A 35 4.29 -3.32 -10.62
C GLN A 35 3.31 -3.20 -9.45
N THR A 36 3.19 -4.24 -8.61
CA THR A 36 2.37 -4.20 -7.38
C THR A 36 2.88 -3.15 -6.41
N ALA A 37 4.19 -3.13 -6.13
CA ALA A 37 4.81 -2.12 -5.29
C ALA A 37 4.59 -0.70 -5.83
N SER A 38 4.70 -0.51 -7.15
CA SER A 38 4.42 0.77 -7.81
C SER A 38 2.95 1.20 -7.66
N LYS A 39 2.00 0.25 -7.71
CA LYS A 39 0.58 0.52 -7.50
C LYS A 39 0.30 0.98 -6.07
N ILE A 40 0.80 0.24 -5.08
CA ILE A 40 0.72 0.61 -3.65
C ILE A 40 1.29 2.01 -3.45
N TRP A 41 2.45 2.30 -4.06
CA TRP A 41 3.12 3.57 -3.82
C TRP A 41 2.45 4.79 -4.47
N LYS A 42 1.62 4.56 -5.50
CA LYS A 42 0.99 5.61 -6.31
C LYS A 42 -0.54 5.63 -6.20
N ASP A 43 -1.11 4.89 -5.24
CA ASP A 43 -2.56 4.69 -5.09
C ASP A 43 -3.25 4.28 -6.39
N ARG A 44 -2.60 3.40 -7.17
CA ARG A 44 -3.17 2.90 -8.43
C ARG A 44 -3.94 1.62 -8.19
N PHE A 45 -5.25 1.75 -8.15
CA PHE A 45 -6.19 0.63 -8.09
C PHE A 45 -6.59 0.16 -9.50
N PRO A 46 -7.02 -1.11 -9.66
CA PRO A 46 -7.17 -2.12 -8.63
C PRO A 46 -5.84 -2.74 -8.18
N VAL A 47 -5.78 -3.03 -6.88
CA VAL A 47 -4.81 -3.92 -6.21
C VAL A 47 -5.63 -5.09 -5.67
N ARG A 48 -5.14 -6.32 -5.86
CA ARG A 48 -5.84 -7.52 -5.41
C ARG A 48 -5.92 -7.56 -3.87
N SER A 49 -6.96 -8.17 -3.32
CA SER A 49 -7.16 -8.26 -1.86
C SER A 49 -6.06 -9.06 -1.17
N ASP A 50 -5.53 -10.11 -1.81
CA ASP A 50 -4.44 -10.93 -1.27
C ASP A 50 -3.16 -10.13 -1.02
N VAL A 51 -2.90 -9.08 -1.80
CA VAL A 51 -1.79 -8.16 -1.53
C VAL A 51 -2.00 -7.42 -0.21
N ILE A 52 -3.22 -6.97 0.08
CA ILE A 52 -3.55 -6.28 1.33
C ILE A 52 -3.43 -7.27 2.50
N GLU A 53 -3.98 -8.47 2.35
CA GLU A 53 -3.90 -9.54 3.35
C GLU A 53 -2.45 -9.95 3.64
N THR A 54 -1.59 -10.00 2.62
CA THR A 54 -0.15 -10.29 2.77
C THR A 54 0.52 -9.22 3.61
N ILE A 55 0.26 -7.93 3.35
CA ILE A 55 0.81 -6.83 4.17
C ILE A 55 0.34 -6.95 5.63
N CYS A 56 -0.95 -7.20 5.84
CA CYS A 56 -1.51 -7.39 7.17
C CYS A 56 -0.80 -8.54 7.91
N SER A 57 -0.64 -9.69 7.25
CA SER A 57 -0.04 -10.89 7.84
C SER A 57 1.46 -10.76 8.08
N GLU A 58 2.23 -10.25 7.12
CA GLU A 58 3.69 -10.16 7.21
C GLU A 58 4.15 -9.13 8.25
N TYR A 59 3.37 -8.05 8.43
CA TYR A 59 3.75 -6.94 9.30
C TYR A 59 2.86 -6.79 10.54
N GLY A 60 1.91 -7.70 10.75
CA GLY A 60 1.01 -7.67 11.91
C GLY A 60 0.11 -6.42 11.95
N LEU A 61 -0.29 -5.91 10.78
CA LEU A 61 -1.09 -4.69 10.64
C LEU A 61 -2.57 -5.02 10.48
N SER A 62 -3.45 -4.16 11.04
CA SER A 62 -4.87 -4.20 10.71
C SER A 62 -5.14 -3.61 9.32
N ILE A 63 -6.28 -3.91 8.72
CA ILE A 63 -6.62 -3.42 7.37
C ILE A 63 -6.65 -1.89 7.31
N GLU A 64 -7.08 -1.22 8.38
CA GLU A 64 -7.13 0.25 8.50
C GLU A 64 -5.74 0.88 8.59
N GLN A 65 -4.74 0.12 9.04
CA GLN A 65 -3.34 0.51 9.03
C GLN A 65 -2.68 0.28 7.66
N VAL A 66 -3.35 -0.43 6.75
CA VAL A 66 -2.85 -0.69 5.39
C VAL A 66 -3.52 0.23 4.37
N ILE A 67 -4.85 0.29 4.39
CA ILE A 67 -5.67 1.08 3.46
C ILE A 67 -6.68 1.93 4.21
N ARG A 68 -7.03 3.09 3.63
CA ARG A 68 -8.16 3.91 4.08
C ARG A 68 -8.83 4.57 2.89
N TYR A 69 -9.99 5.18 3.15
CA TYR A 69 -10.54 6.17 2.22
C TYR A 69 -9.73 7.47 2.31
N LYS A 70 -9.49 8.10 1.16
CA LYS A 70 -8.99 9.46 1.06
C LYS A 70 -9.95 10.42 1.75
N LYS A 71 -9.41 11.44 2.41
CA LYS A 71 -10.24 12.53 2.94
C LYS A 71 -10.72 13.40 1.79
N GLU A 72 -11.85 14.09 2.00
CA GLU A 72 -12.33 15.07 1.03
C GLU A 72 -11.25 16.14 0.80
N GLY A 73 -10.76 16.26 -0.44
CA GLY A 73 -9.70 17.21 -0.82
C GLY A 73 -8.30 16.63 -1.07
N GLU A 74 -8.09 15.31 -0.93
CA GLU A 74 -6.83 14.58 -1.26
C GLU A 74 -6.80 13.94 -2.66
#